data_AF-A0AAW8JHH7-F1
#
_entry.id   AF-A0AAW8JHH7-F1
#
_cell.length_a   1.000
_cell.length_b   1.000
_cell.length_c   1.000
_cell.angle_alpha   90.00
_cell.angle_beta   90.00
_cell.angle_gamma   90.00
#
_symmetry.space_group_name_H-M   'P 1'
#
loop_
_entity.id
_entity.type
_entity.pdbx_description
1 polymer ?
#
loop_
_entity_poly.entity_id
_entity_poly.type
_entity_poly.pdbx_seq_one_letter_code
_entity_poly.pdbx_strand_id
1 'polypeptide(L)'
;MNKSFLVLACLVGMVGCSEPQHQQEKNKAEHQNAKMHDVFELPNKQTTYETIAVQNVPANTALFTALENKLALDHFQIVEKEHGRSWSEADCVKNKIIYVKGDGIRSYLAKSSKPIGKNTYPDFVLLVFSFDDENKAAQHFTTLQAAVDSMGGYCNGKSPEKIVRSGSEIFYFTTRAEAFRTHINQYADFVANFENKSP
;
A
#
# COMPACT_ATOMS: atom_id res chain seq x y z
N MET A 1 -13.33 -68.71 -66.78
CA MET A 1 -14.78 -68.41 -66.87
C MET A 1 -15.13 -67.57 -65.65
N ASN A 2 -15.21 -66.25 -65.80
CA ASN A 2 -16.44 -65.47 -66.10
C ASN A 2 -17.53 -65.74 -65.06
N LYS A 3 -18.20 -64.78 -64.41
CA LYS A 3 -18.24 -63.30 -64.39
C LYS A 3 -19.15 -62.94 -63.19
N SER A 4 -19.17 -61.65 -62.81
CA SER A 4 -20.27 -60.95 -62.08
C SER A 4 -20.19 -60.93 -60.56
N PHE A 5 -20.49 -59.85 -59.83
CA PHE A 5 -20.80 -58.46 -60.15
C PHE A 5 -20.60 -57.61 -58.87
N LEU A 6 -20.34 -56.33 -59.06
CA LEU A 6 -20.31 -55.21 -58.11
C LEU A 6 -21.25 -55.29 -56.89
N VAL A 7 -20.76 -54.86 -55.72
CA VAL A 7 -21.43 -53.87 -54.86
C VAL A 7 -20.38 -52.88 -54.33
N LEU A 8 -20.50 -51.64 -54.79
CA LEU A 8 -19.79 -50.46 -54.32
C LEU A 8 -20.48 -49.99 -53.02
N ALA A 9 -19.76 -50.00 -51.90
CA ALA A 9 -20.19 -49.35 -50.68
C ALA A 9 -19.11 -48.35 -50.24
N CYS A 10 -19.42 -47.07 -50.42
CA CYS A 10 -18.65 -45.95 -49.90
C CYS A 10 -18.59 -46.03 -48.36
N LEU A 11 -17.39 -46.18 -47.79
CA LEU A 11 -17.13 -45.89 -46.39
C LEU A 11 -16.22 -44.68 -46.31
N VAL A 12 -16.86 -43.51 -46.19
CA VAL A 12 -16.22 -42.29 -45.71
C VAL A 12 -16.05 -42.46 -44.20
N GLY A 13 -14.86 -42.92 -43.79
CA GLY A 13 -14.44 -42.85 -42.40
C GLY A 13 -14.04 -41.43 -42.06
N MET A 14 -14.94 -40.69 -41.42
CA MET A 14 -14.58 -39.46 -40.72
C MET A 14 -14.12 -39.79 -39.30
N VAL A 15 -13.18 -38.96 -38.85
CA VAL A 15 -12.81 -38.63 -37.47
C VAL A 15 -11.81 -39.55 -36.77
N GLY A 16 -10.64 -38.97 -36.50
CA GLY A 16 -9.70 -39.48 -35.51
C GLY A 16 -8.30 -38.86 -35.56
N CYS A 17 -8.16 -37.56 -35.85
CA CYS A 17 -6.90 -36.87 -35.55
C CYS A 17 -6.68 -36.94 -34.03
N SER A 18 -5.70 -37.73 -33.66
CA SER A 18 -5.11 -37.81 -32.34
C SER A 18 -4.40 -36.50 -32.00
N GLU A 19 -4.89 -35.78 -30.99
CA GLU A 19 -4.10 -34.74 -30.31
C GLU A 19 -4.59 -34.49 -28.88
N PRO A 20 -4.09 -35.24 -27.87
CA PRO A 20 -4.29 -34.92 -26.47
C PRO A 20 -2.98 -34.39 -25.87
N GLN A 21 -2.49 -33.23 -26.33
CA GLN A 21 -1.36 -32.55 -25.65
C GLN A 21 -1.62 -31.06 -25.40
N HIS A 22 -2.36 -30.37 -26.26
CA HIS A 22 -2.60 -28.93 -26.08
C HIS A 22 -3.57 -28.54 -24.95
N GLN A 23 -4.53 -29.39 -24.58
CA GLN A 23 -5.45 -29.09 -23.47
C GLN A 23 -4.80 -29.27 -22.09
N GLN A 24 -3.86 -30.20 -21.95
CA GLN A 24 -3.21 -30.47 -20.67
C GLN A 24 -2.16 -29.39 -20.31
N GLU A 25 -1.49 -28.81 -21.31
CA GLU A 25 -0.59 -27.68 -21.12
C GLU A 25 -1.33 -26.36 -20.88
N LYS A 26 -2.45 -26.11 -21.57
CA LYS A 26 -3.33 -24.95 -21.28
C LYS A 26 -3.86 -24.98 -19.85
N ASN A 27 -4.35 -26.14 -19.39
CA ASN A 27 -4.88 -26.29 -18.04
C ASN A 27 -3.77 -26.19 -16.97
N LYS A 28 -2.54 -26.65 -17.26
CA LYS A 28 -1.38 -26.44 -16.37
C LYS A 28 -0.94 -24.98 -16.32
N ALA A 29 -0.91 -24.29 -17.46
CA ALA A 29 -0.56 -22.87 -17.55
C ALA A 29 -1.62 -21.96 -16.91
N GLU A 30 -2.91 -22.27 -17.07
CA GLU A 30 -4.01 -21.58 -16.38
C GLU A 30 -3.98 -21.84 -14.87
N HIS A 31 -3.70 -23.07 -14.42
CA HIS A 31 -3.54 -23.36 -12.98
C HIS A 31 -2.26 -22.77 -12.37
N GLN A 32 -1.18 -22.63 -13.13
CA GLN A 32 0.04 -21.95 -12.67
C GLN A 32 -0.14 -20.44 -12.63
N ASN A 33 -0.81 -19.84 -13.63
CA ASN A 33 -1.17 -18.42 -13.63
C ASN A 33 -2.19 -18.07 -12.54
N ALA A 34 -3.17 -18.93 -12.27
CA ALA A 34 -4.11 -18.76 -11.18
C ALA A 34 -3.42 -18.82 -9.80
N LYS A 35 -2.45 -19.73 -9.61
CA LYS A 35 -1.64 -19.80 -8.38
C LYS A 35 -0.71 -18.60 -8.20
N MET A 36 -0.26 -17.98 -9.28
CA MET A 36 0.57 -16.77 -9.20
C MET A 36 -0.29 -15.53 -8.91
N HIS A 37 -1.52 -15.46 -9.43
CA HIS A 37 -2.50 -14.43 -9.07
C HIS A 37 -2.92 -14.48 -7.59
N ASP A 38 -3.15 -15.68 -7.03
CA ASP A 38 -3.53 -15.86 -5.62
C ASP A 38 -2.47 -15.37 -4.62
N VAL A 39 -1.20 -15.28 -5.02
CA VAL A 39 -0.10 -14.79 -4.16
C VAL A 39 -0.11 -13.26 -4.02
N PHE A 40 -0.75 -12.54 -4.95
CA PHE A 40 -0.77 -11.08 -4.97
C PHE A 40 -2.11 -10.46 -4.56
N GLU A 41 -3.17 -11.25 -4.46
CA GLU A 41 -4.46 -10.78 -3.97
C GLU A 41 -4.55 -10.94 -2.45
N LEU A 42 -4.36 -9.83 -1.72
CA LEU A 42 -4.74 -9.73 -0.32
C LEU A 42 -6.11 -9.04 -0.20
N PRO A 43 -7.03 -9.54 0.64
CA PRO A 43 -6.91 -10.75 1.46
C PRO A 43 -7.20 -12.06 0.68
N ASN A 44 -6.54 -13.15 1.08
CA ASN A 44 -6.81 -14.53 0.66
C ASN A 44 -6.91 -15.48 1.88
N LYS A 45 -7.06 -16.79 1.65
CA LYS A 45 -7.28 -17.80 2.71
C LYS A 45 -6.12 -17.92 3.69
N GLN A 46 -4.92 -17.50 3.31
CA GLN A 46 -3.70 -17.57 4.12
C GLN A 46 -3.37 -16.21 4.75
N THR A 47 -4.15 -15.17 4.48
CA THR A 47 -3.88 -13.83 5.00
C THR A 47 -4.00 -13.82 6.51
N THR A 48 -2.93 -13.36 7.16
CA THR A 48 -2.91 -13.13 8.61
C THR A 48 -3.25 -11.68 8.92
N TYR A 49 -3.71 -11.43 10.15
CA TYR A 49 -4.11 -10.10 10.58
C TYR A 49 -3.35 -9.70 11.84
N GLU A 50 -2.87 -8.48 11.88
CA GLU A 50 -2.23 -7.87 13.03
C GLU A 50 -2.97 -6.58 13.40
N THR A 51 -3.10 -6.29 14.68
CA THR A 51 -3.64 -5.01 15.15
C THR A 51 -2.61 -4.32 16.03
N ILE A 52 -2.20 -3.13 15.61
CA ILE A 52 -1.38 -2.20 16.37
C ILE A 52 -2.34 -1.24 17.08
N ALA A 53 -2.36 -1.30 18.41
CA ALA A 53 -3.18 -0.42 19.23
C ALA A 53 -2.41 0.87 19.54
N VAL A 54 -3.01 2.02 19.23
CA VAL A 54 -2.45 3.35 19.54
C VAL A 54 -3.31 4.04 20.60
N GLN A 55 -2.67 4.86 21.44
CA GLN A 55 -3.32 5.51 22.58
C GLN A 55 -3.25 7.03 22.44
N ASN A 56 -4.27 7.72 22.93
CA ASN A 56 -4.21 9.16 23.08
C ASN A 56 -3.18 9.54 24.16
N VAL A 57 -2.04 10.05 23.72
CA VAL A 57 -0.95 10.56 24.57
C VAL A 57 -0.68 12.02 24.20
N PRO A 58 -0.06 12.82 25.09
CA PRO A 58 0.30 14.19 24.78
C PRO A 58 1.15 14.26 23.50
N ALA A 59 0.69 15.04 22.53
CA ALA A 59 1.38 15.22 21.26
C ALA A 59 2.77 15.87 21.46
N ASN A 60 3.71 15.59 20.56
CA ASN A 60 4.94 16.36 20.45
C ASN A 60 4.63 17.76 19.86
N THR A 61 4.12 18.65 20.71
CA THR A 61 3.66 19.99 20.33
C THR A 61 4.77 20.83 19.71
N ALA A 62 6.00 20.76 20.23
CA ALA A 62 7.14 21.49 19.68
C ALA A 62 7.44 21.09 18.22
N LEU A 63 7.53 19.79 17.96
CA LEU A 63 7.70 19.26 16.60
C LEU A 63 6.52 19.65 15.70
N PHE A 64 5.29 19.46 16.17
CA PHE A 64 4.11 19.70 15.35
C PHE A 64 3.98 21.18 14.98
N THR A 65 4.18 22.09 15.93
CA THR A 65 4.21 23.53 15.66
C THR A 65 5.35 23.90 14.70
N ALA A 66 6.53 23.29 14.84
CA ALA A 66 7.62 23.52 13.90
C ALA A 66 7.29 23.04 12.47
N LEU A 67 6.61 21.89 12.35
CA LEU A 67 6.12 21.37 11.08
C LEU A 67 5.05 22.28 10.46
N GLU A 68 4.07 22.73 11.25
CA GLU A 68 3.05 23.69 10.81
C GLU A 68 3.67 24.99 10.28
N ASN A 69 4.66 25.53 11.01
CA ASN A 69 5.39 26.72 10.58
C ASN A 69 6.15 26.48 9.27
N LYS A 70 6.82 25.33 9.13
CA LYS A 70 7.53 24.99 7.88
C LYS A 70 6.55 24.86 6.70
N LEU A 71 5.40 24.24 6.92
CA LEU A 71 4.34 24.12 5.92
C LEU A 71 3.80 25.50 5.50
N ALA A 72 3.53 26.38 6.47
CA ALA A 72 3.05 27.73 6.21
C ALA A 72 4.06 28.55 5.38
N LEU A 73 5.35 28.46 5.69
CA LEU A 73 6.43 29.09 4.90
C LEU A 73 6.47 28.57 3.46
N ASP A 74 6.13 27.30 3.26
CA ASP A 74 6.03 26.66 1.95
C ASP A 74 4.65 26.84 1.29
N HIS A 75 3.79 27.70 1.86
CA HIS A 75 2.44 28.01 1.37
C HIS A 75 1.43 26.86 1.45
N PHE A 76 1.67 25.89 2.34
CA PHE A 76 0.70 24.88 2.72
C PHE A 76 -0.13 25.34 3.92
N GLN A 77 -1.42 25.05 3.87
CA GLN A 77 -2.30 25.03 5.03
C GLN A 77 -2.49 23.58 5.46
N ILE A 78 -2.32 23.29 6.75
CA ILE A 78 -2.63 22.00 7.34
C ILE A 78 -3.84 22.14 8.26
N VAL A 79 -4.80 21.24 8.11
CA VAL A 79 -6.02 21.22 8.93
C VAL A 79 -6.25 19.82 9.47
N GLU A 80 -6.62 19.73 10.73
CA GLU A 80 -7.07 18.47 11.31
C GLU A 80 -8.37 18.02 10.64
N LYS A 81 -8.45 16.72 10.32
CA LYS A 81 -9.66 16.08 9.81
C LYS A 81 -10.33 15.33 10.94
N GLU A 82 -11.64 15.13 10.84
CA GLU A 82 -12.34 14.20 11.74
C GLU A 82 -11.65 12.83 11.72
N HIS A 83 -11.37 12.32 12.93
CA HIS A 83 -10.52 11.16 13.14
C HIS A 83 -11.11 9.89 12.50
N GLY A 84 -10.42 9.35 11.52
CA GLY A 84 -10.46 7.91 11.28
C GLY A 84 -9.79 7.22 12.46
N ARG A 85 -10.52 6.39 13.22
CA ARG A 85 -9.96 5.59 14.33
C ARG A 85 -9.20 4.34 13.85
N SER A 86 -8.98 4.23 12.55
CA SER A 86 -8.25 3.12 11.96
C SER A 86 -7.52 3.50 10.68
N TRP A 87 -6.35 2.89 10.49
CA TRP A 87 -5.61 2.84 9.24
C TRP A 87 -5.20 1.39 8.97
N SER A 88 -4.88 1.04 7.72
CA SER A 88 -4.45 -0.31 7.39
C SER A 88 -3.36 -0.34 6.33
N GLU A 89 -2.41 -1.25 6.52
CA GLU A 89 -1.34 -1.55 5.57
C GLU A 89 -1.33 -3.05 5.27
N ALA A 90 -1.13 -3.41 4.01
CA ALA A 90 -0.84 -4.76 3.58
C ALA A 90 0.68 -4.97 3.52
N ASP A 91 1.14 -6.09 4.08
CA ASP A 91 2.45 -6.69 3.83
C ASP A 91 2.24 -7.91 2.94
N CYS A 92 2.24 -7.67 1.63
CA CYS A 92 2.05 -8.68 0.60
C CYS A 92 3.13 -9.77 0.65
N VAL A 93 4.38 -9.43 1.04
CA VAL A 93 5.47 -10.41 1.16
C VAL A 93 5.18 -11.41 2.28
N LYS A 94 4.62 -10.96 3.40
CA LYS A 94 4.25 -11.82 4.53
C LYS A 94 2.80 -12.30 4.48
N ASN A 95 2.04 -11.97 3.44
CA ASN A 95 0.61 -12.20 3.34
C ASN A 95 -0.15 -11.77 4.61
N LYS A 96 0.05 -10.53 5.04
CA LYS A 96 -0.50 -9.97 6.28
C LYS A 96 -1.20 -8.64 6.04
N ILE A 97 -2.32 -8.41 6.71
CA ILE A 97 -2.95 -7.09 6.83
C ILE A 97 -2.74 -6.57 8.26
N ILE A 98 -2.16 -5.39 8.39
CA ILE A 98 -1.90 -4.70 9.64
C ILE A 98 -2.94 -3.59 9.78
N TYR A 99 -3.69 -3.60 10.88
CA TYR A 99 -4.57 -2.51 11.26
C TYR A 99 -3.94 -1.68 12.37
N VAL A 100 -3.83 -0.37 12.17
CA VAL A 100 -3.56 0.57 13.25
C VAL A 100 -4.91 1.05 13.77
N LYS A 101 -5.21 0.90 15.06
CA LYS A 101 -6.51 1.25 15.64
C LYS A 101 -6.36 1.92 17.00
N GLY A 102 -7.21 2.90 17.28
CA GLY A 102 -7.29 3.55 18.58
C GLY A 102 -7.57 5.05 18.50
N ASP A 103 -7.59 5.68 19.67
CA ASP A 103 -7.76 7.13 19.83
C ASP A 103 -6.45 7.91 19.70
N GLY A 104 -5.31 7.21 19.64
CA GLY A 104 -3.98 7.79 19.35
C GLY A 104 -3.72 8.14 17.88
N ILE A 105 -4.73 8.06 17.00
CA ILE A 105 -4.64 8.44 15.58
C ILE A 105 -5.09 9.89 15.40
N ARG A 106 -4.16 10.74 14.95
CA ARG A 106 -4.44 12.11 14.50
C ARG A 106 -4.29 12.17 12.98
N SER A 107 -5.21 12.85 12.31
CA SER A 107 -5.23 12.93 10.85
C SER A 107 -5.32 14.37 10.40
N TYR A 108 -4.46 14.74 9.45
CA TYR A 108 -4.36 16.09 8.93
C TYR A 108 -4.37 16.07 7.41
N LEU A 109 -4.98 17.09 6.81
CA LEU A 109 -4.90 17.36 5.38
C LEU A 109 -4.08 18.62 5.16
N ALA A 110 -2.96 18.48 4.46
CA ALA A 110 -2.16 19.60 4.01
C ALA A 110 -2.49 19.92 2.55
N LYS A 111 -2.73 21.20 2.25
CA LYS A 111 -3.01 21.69 0.89
C LYS A 111 -2.15 22.91 0.58
N SER A 112 -1.45 22.86 -0.55
CA SER A 112 -0.71 24.01 -1.05
C SER A 112 -1.65 25.03 -1.70
N SER A 113 -1.40 26.30 -1.43
CA SER A 113 -1.99 27.42 -2.19
C SER A 113 -1.18 27.77 -3.45
N LYS A 114 -0.01 27.15 -3.64
CA LYS A 114 0.84 27.29 -4.83
C LYS A 114 0.80 26.05 -5.72
N PRO A 115 0.56 26.19 -7.04
CA PRO A 115 0.52 25.05 -7.93
C PRO A 115 1.92 24.60 -8.38
N ILE A 116 2.08 23.31 -8.64
CA ILE A 116 3.19 22.77 -9.43
C ILE A 116 2.76 22.70 -10.90
N GLY A 117 2.84 23.84 -11.59
CA GLY A 117 2.39 24.00 -12.98
C GLY A 117 1.08 24.79 -13.08
N LYS A 118 0.29 24.53 -14.12
CA LYS A 118 -0.80 25.45 -14.51
C LYS A 118 -1.97 25.47 -13.52
N ASN A 119 -2.39 24.31 -13.00
CA ASN A 119 -3.56 24.19 -12.10
C ASN A 119 -3.47 22.96 -11.16
N THR A 120 -2.26 22.48 -10.87
CA THR A 120 -2.06 21.27 -10.07
C THR A 120 -1.54 21.67 -8.70
N TYR A 121 -2.38 21.60 -7.68
CA TYR A 121 -2.02 22.00 -6.32
C TYR A 121 -1.66 20.76 -5.50
N PRO A 122 -0.42 20.69 -4.96
CA PRO A 122 -0.03 19.61 -4.08
C PRO A 122 -0.92 19.52 -2.85
N ASP A 123 -1.28 18.30 -2.51
CA ASP A 123 -1.94 17.94 -1.26
C ASP A 123 -1.35 16.64 -0.71
N PHE A 124 -1.45 16.44 0.60
CA PHE A 124 -1.11 15.18 1.23
C PHE A 124 -1.87 15.00 2.55
N VAL A 125 -2.02 13.76 2.96
CA VAL A 125 -2.53 13.37 4.27
C VAL A 125 -1.33 13.06 5.17
N LEU A 126 -1.37 13.60 6.38
CA LEU A 126 -0.50 13.20 7.47
C LEU A 126 -1.34 12.45 8.51
N LEU A 127 -0.94 11.23 8.82
CA LEU A 127 -1.43 10.48 9.98
C LEU A 127 -0.33 10.47 11.03
N VAL A 128 -0.69 10.69 12.29
CA VAL A 128 0.22 10.52 13.42
C VAL A 128 -0.32 9.41 14.30
N PHE A 129 0.49 8.38 14.52
CA PHE A 129 0.19 7.24 15.38
C PHE A 129 0.98 7.39 16.67
N SER A 130 0.26 7.54 17.77
CA SER A 130 0.85 7.87 19.07
C SER A 130 0.89 6.65 19.98
N PHE A 131 2.04 6.43 20.63
CA PHE A 131 2.27 5.33 21.56
C PHE A 131 2.65 5.88 22.93
N ASP A 132 2.29 5.13 23.98
CA ASP A 132 2.68 5.40 25.36
C ASP A 132 4.18 5.14 25.66
N ASP A 133 4.87 4.47 24.74
CA ASP A 133 6.25 4.04 24.89
C ASP A 133 7.02 4.17 23.56
N GLU A 134 8.22 4.75 23.63
CA GLU A 134 9.10 4.89 22.48
C GLU A 134 9.57 3.53 21.93
N ASN A 135 9.75 2.51 22.77
CA ASN A 135 10.15 1.19 22.28
C ASN A 135 9.03 0.54 21.47
N LYS A 136 7.76 0.68 21.90
CA LYS A 136 6.60 0.26 21.11
C LYS A 136 6.53 1.02 19.78
N ALA A 137 6.73 2.34 19.79
CA ALA A 137 6.77 3.12 18.55
C ALA A 137 7.88 2.64 17.62
N ALA A 138 9.08 2.34 18.14
CA ALA A 138 10.19 1.81 17.35
C ALA A 138 9.88 0.43 16.74
N GLN A 139 9.35 -0.50 17.53
CA GLN A 139 8.94 -1.82 17.07
C GLN A 139 7.87 -1.73 15.96
N HIS A 140 6.80 -0.97 16.21
CA HIS A 140 5.70 -0.81 15.27
C HIS A 140 6.08 -0.02 14.03
N PHE A 141 7.04 0.92 14.14
CA PHE A 141 7.64 1.58 12.99
C PHE A 141 8.32 0.58 12.06
N THR A 142 9.13 -0.34 12.58
CA THR A 142 9.75 -1.39 11.76
C THR A 142 8.71 -2.26 11.06
N THR A 143 7.63 -2.64 11.77
CA THR A 143 6.54 -3.42 11.17
C THR A 143 5.84 -2.67 10.05
N LEU A 144 5.46 -1.41 10.28
CA LEU A 144 4.76 -0.58 9.29
C LEU A 144 5.67 -0.23 8.10
N GLN A 145 6.95 0.06 8.33
CA GLN A 145 7.91 0.37 7.27
C GLN A 145 8.06 -0.82 6.33
N ALA A 146 8.15 -2.03 6.88
CA ALA A 146 8.22 -3.24 6.06
C ALA A 146 6.94 -3.47 5.22
N ALA A 147 5.77 -3.07 5.73
CA ALA A 147 4.51 -3.16 4.99
C ALA A 147 4.43 -2.10 3.88
N VAL A 148 4.81 -0.86 4.17
CA VAL A 148 4.90 0.23 3.18
C VAL A 148 5.88 -0.14 2.06
N ASP A 149 7.04 -0.68 2.40
CA ASP A 149 8.06 -1.09 1.42
C ASP A 149 7.75 -2.45 0.76
N SER A 150 6.69 -3.14 1.18
CA SER A 150 6.34 -4.46 0.68
C SER A 150 6.13 -4.43 -0.83
N MET A 151 6.69 -5.43 -1.52
CA MET A 151 6.70 -5.51 -2.99
C MET A 151 7.35 -4.27 -3.66
N GLY A 152 8.28 -3.59 -2.98
CA GLY A 152 8.94 -2.40 -3.50
C GLY A 152 8.03 -1.16 -3.49
N GLY A 153 7.05 -1.10 -2.59
CA GLY A 153 6.12 0.03 -2.45
C GLY A 153 4.84 -0.08 -3.28
N TYR A 154 4.58 -1.24 -3.89
CA TYR A 154 3.40 -1.45 -4.75
C TYR A 154 2.27 -2.24 -4.07
N CYS A 155 2.48 -2.70 -2.84
CA CYS A 155 1.49 -3.51 -2.12
C CYS A 155 0.22 -2.72 -1.77
N ASN A 156 0.35 -1.46 -1.36
CA ASN A 156 -0.74 -0.62 -0.86
C ASN A 156 -1.35 0.29 -1.94
N GLY A 157 -1.18 -0.08 -3.21
CA GLY A 157 -1.69 0.66 -4.35
C GLY A 157 -0.67 1.62 -4.95
N LYS A 158 -1.15 2.71 -5.54
CA LYS A 158 -0.32 3.67 -6.31
C LYS A 158 -0.04 4.97 -5.56
N SER A 159 -0.54 5.10 -4.34
CA SER A 159 -0.36 6.32 -3.54
C SER A 159 1.07 6.34 -3.01
N PRO A 160 1.85 7.40 -3.23
CA PRO A 160 3.15 7.55 -2.59
C PRO A 160 3.00 7.62 -1.08
N GLU A 161 3.83 6.85 -0.39
CA GLU A 161 3.85 6.77 1.07
C GLU A 161 5.28 7.02 1.56
N LYS A 162 5.39 7.71 2.69
CA LYS A 162 6.64 7.89 3.42
C LYS A 162 6.33 7.93 4.91
N ILE A 163 6.99 7.08 5.68
CA ILE A 163 6.80 7.05 7.13
C ILE A 163 8.12 7.36 7.83
N VAL A 164 8.03 8.03 8.97
CA VAL A 164 9.16 8.33 9.86
C VAL A 164 8.71 8.23 11.31
N ARG A 165 9.65 8.07 12.23
CA ARG A 165 9.39 8.04 13.68
C ARG A 165 10.09 9.22 14.34
N SER A 166 9.44 9.83 15.33
CA SER A 166 10.04 10.80 16.24
C SER A 166 9.54 10.52 17.66
N GLY A 167 10.45 10.10 18.56
CA GLY A 167 10.09 9.65 19.89
C GLY A 167 9.07 8.51 19.87
N SER A 168 7.97 8.69 20.62
CA SER A 168 6.86 7.74 20.71
C SER A 168 5.78 7.91 19.64
N GLU A 169 6.04 8.66 18.58
CA GLU A 169 5.09 8.91 17.49
C GLU A 169 5.63 8.44 16.14
N ILE A 170 4.75 7.86 15.31
CA ILE A 170 5.02 7.54 13.91
C ILE A 170 4.23 8.53 13.04
N PHE A 171 4.91 9.18 12.12
CA PHE A 171 4.35 10.11 11.15
C PHE A 171 4.28 9.41 9.81
N TYR A 172 3.07 9.25 9.32
CA TYR A 172 2.75 8.57 8.08
C TYR A 172 2.24 9.60 7.08
N PHE A 173 3.00 9.83 6.03
CA PHE A 173 2.65 10.77 4.96
C PHE A 173 2.21 9.98 3.73
N THR A 174 1.07 10.35 3.17
CA THR A 174 0.59 9.79 1.90
C THR A 174 -0.06 10.85 1.03
N THR A 175 0.00 10.66 -0.28
CA THR A 175 -0.59 11.59 -1.24
C THR A 175 -1.24 10.82 -2.38
N ARG A 176 -2.16 11.47 -3.09
CA ARG A 176 -2.93 10.86 -4.18
C ARG A 176 -2.14 10.72 -5.49
N ALA A 177 -0.97 11.36 -5.62
CA ALA A 177 -0.24 11.43 -6.87
C ALA A 177 1.27 11.40 -6.69
N GLU A 178 1.95 10.58 -7.51
CA GLU A 178 3.43 10.50 -7.58
C GLU A 178 4.11 11.85 -7.77
N ALA A 179 3.49 12.77 -8.52
CA ALA A 179 4.00 14.12 -8.71
C ALA A 179 4.16 14.91 -7.40
N PHE A 180 3.49 14.51 -6.31
CA PHE A 180 3.57 15.16 -5.00
C PHE A 180 4.53 14.45 -4.04
N ARG A 181 5.19 13.36 -4.45
CA ARG A 181 6.10 12.56 -3.60
C ARG A 181 7.20 13.40 -2.95
N THR A 182 7.78 14.34 -3.69
CA THR A 182 8.84 15.21 -3.17
C THR A 182 8.38 16.02 -1.95
N HIS A 183 7.12 16.47 -1.91
CA HIS A 183 6.60 17.21 -0.76
C HIS A 183 6.50 16.31 0.48
N ILE A 184 5.93 15.12 0.36
CA ILE A 184 5.84 14.21 1.52
C ILE A 184 7.21 13.78 2.02
N ASN A 185 8.18 13.55 1.11
CA ASN A 185 9.55 13.22 1.50
C ASN A 185 10.21 14.38 2.24
N GLN A 186 10.08 15.61 1.73
CA GLN A 186 10.65 16.80 2.37
C GLN A 186 10.16 16.98 3.81
N TYR A 187 8.85 16.83 4.05
CA TYR A 187 8.28 17.00 5.40
C TYR A 187 8.54 15.81 6.32
N ALA A 188 8.61 14.59 5.77
CA ALA A 188 9.05 13.44 6.52
C ALA A 188 10.52 13.59 6.97
N ASP A 189 11.40 14.05 6.09
CA ASP A 189 12.80 14.32 6.42
C ASP A 189 12.93 15.43 7.47
N PHE A 190 12.10 16.48 7.39
CA PHE A 190 12.03 17.50 8.43
C PHE A 190 11.68 16.91 9.81
N VAL A 191 10.66 16.05 9.87
CA VAL A 191 10.23 15.38 11.12
C VAL A 191 11.32 14.45 11.66
N ALA A 192 11.94 13.65 10.78
CA ALA A 192 12.98 12.69 11.17
C ALA A 192 14.24 13.35 11.74
N ASN A 193 14.57 14.54 11.25
CA ASN A 193 15.77 15.29 11.66
C ASN A 193 15.46 16.43 12.66
N PHE A 194 14.23 16.49 13.19
CA PHE A 194 13.90 17.50 14.17
C PHE A 194 14.56 17.17 15.51
N GLU A 195 15.67 17.83 15.79
CA GLU A 195 16.22 17.89 17.13
C GLU A 195 15.37 18.85 17.95
N ASN A 196 14.87 18.38 19.10
CA ASN A 196 14.30 19.24 20.12
C ASN A 196 15.37 20.22 20.60
N LYS A 197 15.56 21.34 19.90
CA LYS A 197 16.29 22.49 20.42
C LYS A 197 15.44 23.06 21.54
N SER A 198 15.63 22.53 22.75
CA SER A 198 15.19 23.23 23.94
C SER A 198 15.99 24.54 24.00
N PRO A 199 15.33 25.70 24.18
CA PRO A 199 16.04 26.94 24.47
C PRO A 199 16.86 26.84 25.75
#